data_AF-A0A2K3J1V9-F1
#
_entry.id   AF-A0A2K3J1V9-F1
#
_cell.length_a   1.000
_cell.length_b   1.000
_cell.length_c   1.000
_cell.angle_alpha   90.00
_cell.angle_beta   90.00
_cell.angle_gamma   90.00
#
_symmetry.space_group_name_H-M   'P 1'
#
loop_
_entity.id
_entity.type
_entity.pdbx_description
1 polymer ?
#
loop_
_entity_poly.entity_id
_entity_poly.type
_entity_poly.pdbx_seq_one_letter_code
_entity_poly.pdbx_strand_id
1 'polypeptide(L)'
;MFCSKAEKFARTRSWFPKFQLKLRFKNQFCYLDAVRRDEADSFPLGRLRYFRDNTWSFAFYAYSSENYQPCVFSNGKWEGTLEDAIQLCEIYLI
;
A
#
# COMPACT_ATOMS: atom_id res chain seq x y z
N MET A 1 1.75 11.08 11.45
CA MET A 1 1.27 9.97 12.30
C MET A 1 0.89 8.69 11.53
N PHE A 2 0.48 8.75 10.25
CA PHE A 2 0.18 7.53 9.47
C PHE A 2 1.41 6.69 9.09
N CYS A 3 2.54 7.33 8.74
CA CYS A 3 3.78 6.61 8.41
C CYS A 3 4.29 5.74 9.56
N SER A 4 4.25 6.24 10.80
CA SER A 4 4.68 5.47 11.97
C SER A 4 3.77 4.27 12.26
N LYS A 5 2.48 4.36 11.92
CA LYS A 5 1.54 3.24 12.10
C LYS A 5 1.76 2.16 11.04
N ALA A 6 1.90 2.57 9.78
CA ALA A 6 2.22 1.69 8.67
C ALA A 6 3.56 0.96 8.89
N GLU A 7 4.59 1.66 9.36
CA GLU A 7 5.89 1.05 9.62
C GLU A 7 5.82 0.05 10.79
N LYS A 8 5.09 0.39 11.88
CA LYS A 8 4.86 -0.56 12.97
C LYS A 8 4.14 -1.83 12.50
N PHE A 9 3.16 -1.68 11.61
CA PHE A 9 2.44 -2.82 11.02
C PHE A 9 3.31 -3.62 10.04
N ALA A 10 4.16 -2.95 9.25
CA ALA A 10 5.13 -3.60 8.36
C ALA A 10 6.10 -4.50 9.14
N ARG A 11 6.57 -4.04 10.30
CA ARG A 11 7.54 -4.76 11.14
C ARG A 11 7.02 -6.08 11.70
N THR A 12 5.70 -6.32 11.72
CA THR A 12 5.12 -7.59 12.19
C THR A 12 5.03 -8.67 11.10
N ARG A 13 5.39 -8.34 9.86
CA ARG A 13 5.25 -9.23 8.70
C ARG A 13 6.56 -9.89 8.31
N SER A 14 6.47 -11.04 7.65
CA SER A 14 7.63 -11.87 7.24
C SER A 14 8.49 -11.22 6.15
N TRP A 15 7.91 -10.38 5.29
CA TRP A 15 8.63 -9.66 4.24
C TRP A 15 9.50 -8.51 4.77
N PHE A 16 9.27 -8.08 6.01
CA PHE A 16 10.18 -7.18 6.71
C PHE A 16 11.35 -8.00 7.30
N PRO A 17 12.61 -7.58 7.10
CA PRO A 17 13.04 -6.25 6.67
C PRO A 17 13.58 -6.19 5.22
N LYS A 18 13.29 -7.21 4.40
CA LYS A 18 13.74 -7.30 3.00
C LYS A 18 13.11 -6.18 2.15
N PHE A 19 11.84 -5.86 2.41
CA PHE A 19 11.14 -4.75 1.78
C PHE A 19 10.76 -3.67 2.81
N GLN A 20 10.95 -2.41 2.44
CA GLN A 20 10.50 -1.23 3.18
C GLN A 20 9.37 -0.54 2.43
N LEU A 21 8.32 -0.15 3.16
CA LEU A 21 7.21 0.60 2.57
C LEU A 21 7.52 2.09 2.56
N LYS A 22 7.37 2.71 1.40
CA LYS A 22 7.49 4.15 1.20
C LYS A 22 6.11 4.71 0.87
N LEU A 23 5.58 5.52 1.78
CA LEU A 23 4.31 6.22 1.59
C LEU A 23 4.58 7.61 1.02
N ARG A 24 3.98 7.93 -0.13
CA ARG A 24 4.02 9.27 -0.72
C ARG A 24 2.63 9.88 -0.77
N PHE A 25 2.41 10.98 -0.05
CA PHE A 25 1.13 11.69 -0.03
C PHE A 25 1.12 12.80 -1.09
N LYS A 26 0.08 12.84 -1.93
CA LYS A 26 -0.17 13.88 -2.94
C LYS A 26 -1.66 14.20 -2.99
N ASN A 27 -2.04 15.36 -2.45
CA ASN A 27 -3.44 15.77 -2.23
C ASN A 27 -4.25 14.68 -1.49
N GLN A 28 -5.31 14.17 -2.11
CA GLN A 28 -6.19 13.13 -1.59
C GLN A 28 -5.68 11.71 -1.85
N PHE A 29 -4.51 11.57 -2.48
CA PHE A 29 -3.94 10.28 -2.83
C PHE A 29 -2.71 9.98 -1.97
N CYS A 30 -2.59 8.73 -1.55
CA CYS A 30 -1.41 8.18 -0.91
C CYS A 30 -0.89 7.03 -1.76
N TYR A 31 0.32 7.16 -2.27
CA TYR A 31 0.99 6.13 -3.06
C TYR A 31 1.79 5.23 -2.13
N LEU A 32 1.62 3.93 -2.31
CA LEU A 32 2.35 2.86 -1.65
C LEU A 32 3.39 2.35 -2.63
N ASP A 33 4.66 2.58 -2.34
CA ASP A 33 5.76 1.94 -3.05
C ASP A 33 6.50 1.02 -2.08
N ALA A 34 7.06 -0.06 -2.59
CA ALA A 34 8.02 -0.86 -1.87
C ALA A 34 9.43 -0.59 -2.38
N VAL A 35 10.36 -0.48 -1.43
CA VAL A 35 11.78 -0.36 -1.69
C VAL A 35 12.42 -1.62 -1.16
N ARG A 36 13.12 -2.34 -2.03
CA ARG A 36 13.89 -3.50 -1.62
C ARG A 36 15.18 -3.02 -0.93
N ARG A 37 15.59 -3.68 0.16
CA ARG A 37 16.79 -3.26 0.90
C ARG A 37 18.06 -3.21 0.06
N ASP A 38 18.19 -4.11 -0.91
CA ASP A 38 19.40 -4.28 -1.72
C ASP A 38 19.42 -3.41 -2.99
N GLU A 39 18.28 -2.83 -3.37
CA GLU A 39 18.10 -2.08 -4.63
C GLU A 39 17.56 -0.69 -4.32
N ALA A 40 18.12 0.34 -4.97
CA ALA A 40 17.62 1.70 -4.82
C ALA A 40 16.27 1.91 -5.53
N ASP A 41 15.87 0.97 -6.38
CA ASP A 41 14.63 1.05 -7.14
C ASP A 41 13.41 0.79 -6.25
N SER A 42 12.49 1.76 -6.29
CA SER A 42 11.17 1.64 -5.67
C SER A 42 10.16 1.19 -6.71
N PHE A 43 9.38 0.18 -6.41
CA PHE A 43 8.33 -0.30 -7.29
C PHE A 43 6.93 0.01 -6.70
N PRO A 44 5.99 0.49 -7.54
CA PRO A 44 4.66 0.86 -7.08
C PRO A 44 3.84 -0.37 -6.71
N LEU A 45 3.33 -0.42 -5.49
CA LEU A 45 2.42 -1.47 -5.04
C LEU A 45 0.98 -1.10 -5.33
N GLY A 46 0.63 0.14 -4.99
CA GLY A 46 -0.73 0.63 -5.17
C GLY A 46 -0.90 2.07 -4.74
N ARG A 47 -2.13 2.54 -4.83
CA ARG A 47 -2.51 3.90 -4.49
C ARG A 47 -3.81 3.86 -3.71
N LEU A 48 -3.78 4.51 -2.55
CA LEU A 48 -4.91 4.79 -1.71
C LEU A 48 -5.48 6.15 -2.05
N ARG A 49 -6.81 6.25 -2.07
CA ARG A 49 -7.54 7.51 -2.17
C ARG A 49 -8.28 7.74 -0.87
N TYR A 50 -8.03 8.89 -0.24
CA TYR A 50 -8.74 9.35 0.94
C TYR A 50 -10.12 9.88 0.58
N PHE A 51 -11.15 9.48 1.32
CA PHE A 51 -12.52 9.98 1.19
C PHE A 51 -12.92 10.88 2.38
N ARG A 52 -13.64 10.35 3.37
CA ARG A 52 -14.04 10.99 4.64
C ARG A 52 -14.03 9.93 5.74
N ASP A 53 -14.02 10.35 6.99
CA ASP A 53 -14.10 9.45 8.16
C ASP A 53 -13.04 8.36 8.22
N ASN A 54 -11.81 8.70 7.81
CA ASN A 54 -10.67 7.78 7.80
C ASN A 54 -10.84 6.59 6.83
N THR A 55 -11.74 6.74 5.86
CA THR A 55 -12.02 5.71 4.86
C THR A 55 -11.15 5.88 3.62
N TRP A 56 -10.53 4.78 3.21
CA TRP A 56 -9.64 4.73 2.07
C TRP A 56 -10.18 3.77 1.01
N SER A 57 -10.08 4.15 -0.26
CA SER A 57 -10.26 3.23 -1.38
C SER A 57 -8.90 2.85 -1.94
N PHE A 58 -8.69 1.57 -2.22
CA PHE A 58 -7.41 1.04 -2.67
C PHE A 58 -7.46 0.67 -4.16
N ALA A 59 -6.38 1.02 -4.86
CA ALA A 59 -6.14 0.59 -6.23
C ALA A 59 -4.74 -0.02 -6.31
N PHE A 60 -4.63 -1.27 -6.74
CA PHE A 60 -3.35 -1.93 -6.95
C PHE A 60 -2.72 -1.47 -8.27
N TYR A 61 -1.39 -1.54 -8.35
CA TYR A 61 -0.70 -1.25 -9.59
C TYR A 61 -0.64 -2.50 -10.47
N ALA A 62 -1.32 -2.49 -11.60
CA ALA A 62 -1.29 -3.57 -12.57
C ALA A 62 -0.06 -3.41 -13.48
N TYR A 63 1.01 -4.13 -13.21
CA TYR A 63 2.24 -4.10 -14.02
C TYR A 63 1.99 -4.46 -15.50
N SER A 64 1.04 -5.35 -15.77
CA SER A 64 0.69 -5.74 -17.14
C SER A 64 0.05 -4.62 -17.96
N SER A 65 -0.57 -3.64 -17.32
CA SER A 65 -1.29 -2.55 -18.00
C SER A 65 -0.75 -1.17 -17.65
N GLU A 66 0.32 -1.10 -16.83
CA GLU A 66 0.93 0.14 -16.32
C GLU A 66 -0.08 1.14 -15.72
N ASN A 67 -1.14 0.61 -15.11
CA ASN A 67 -2.28 1.39 -14.65
C ASN A 67 -2.73 0.97 -13.24
N TYR A 68 -3.30 1.92 -12.49
CA TYR A 68 -3.88 1.65 -11.18
C TYR A 68 -5.30 1.13 -11.33
N GLN A 69 -5.55 -0.10 -10.90
CA GLN A 69 -6.86 -0.73 -10.95
C GLN A 69 -7.50 -0.76 -9.56
N PRO A 70 -8.75 -0.27 -9.40
CA PRO A 70 -9.44 -0.33 -8.12
C PRO A 70 -9.70 -1.79 -7.73
N CYS A 71 -9.59 -2.10 -6.44
CA CYS A 71 -9.96 -3.42 -5.93
C CYS A 71 -10.76 -3.31 -4.64
N VAL A 72 -11.55 -4.36 -4.39
CA VAL A 72 -12.28 -4.53 -3.14
C VAL A 72 -11.32 -5.04 -2.06
N PHE A 73 -11.52 -4.58 -0.83
CA PHE A 73 -10.78 -5.07 0.33
C PHE A 73 -11.20 -6.50 0.69
N SER A 74 -10.40 -7.17 1.53
CA SER A 74 -10.69 -8.52 2.04
C SER A 74 -12.04 -8.63 2.76
N ASN A 75 -12.59 -7.50 3.22
CA ASN A 75 -13.91 -7.40 3.86
C ASN A 75 -15.09 -7.32 2.86
N GLY A 76 -14.82 -7.34 1.54
CA GLY A 76 -15.81 -7.21 0.48
C GLY A 76 -16.31 -5.78 0.23
N LYS A 77 -15.76 -4.77 0.92
CA LYS A 77 -16.10 -3.36 0.74
C LYS A 77 -15.10 -2.67 -0.19
N TRP A 78 -15.54 -1.59 -0.83
CA TRP A 78 -14.69 -0.69 -1.63
C TRP A 78 -13.83 0.26 -0.78
N GLU A 79 -14.10 0.24 0.53
CA GLU A 79 -13.72 1.22 1.52
C GLU A 79 -13.13 0.48 2.72
N GLY A 80 -11.93 0.87 3.15
CA GLY A 80 -11.16 0.14 4.15
C GLY A 80 -10.09 0.99 4.82
N THR A 81 -9.24 0.33 5.60
CA THR A 81 -8.15 0.96 6.35
C THR A 81 -6.82 0.88 5.61
N LEU A 82 -5.83 1.64 6.07
CA LEU A 82 -4.46 1.59 5.55
C LEU A 82 -3.84 0.19 5.78
N GLU A 83 -4.14 -0.44 6.91
CA GLU A 83 -3.66 -1.77 7.27
C GLU A 83 -4.20 -2.84 6.32
N ASP A 84 -5.49 -2.77 5.96
CA ASP A 84 -6.10 -3.68 4.98
C ASP A 84 -5.43 -3.55 3.60
N ALA A 85 -5.09 -2.32 3.21
CA ALA A 85 -4.39 -2.07 1.96
C ALA A 85 -2.99 -2.68 1.93
N ILE A 86 -2.24 -2.54 3.03
CA ILE A 86 -0.90 -3.12 3.18
C ILE A 86 -0.99 -4.66 3.10
N GLN A 87 -2.02 -5.26 3.70
CA GLN A 87 -2.23 -6.70 3.63
C GLN A 87 -2.52 -7.19 2.21
N LEU A 88 -3.22 -6.42 1.37
CA LEU A 88 -3.38 -6.75 -0.04
C LEU A 88 -2.05 -6.64 -0.81
N CYS A 89 -1.25 -5.62 -0.50
CA CYS A 89 0.06 -5.44 -1.11
C CYS A 89 1.04 -6.58 -0.77
N GLU A 90 0.83 -7.32 0.32
CA GLU A 90 1.66 -8.46 0.75
C GLU A 90 1.81 -9.52 -0.35
N ILE A 91 0.81 -9.66 -1.23
CA ILE A 91 0.82 -10.58 -2.38
C ILE A 91 1.96 -10.25 -3.36
N TYR A 92 2.40 -8.99 -3.42
CA TYR A 92 3.51 -8.55 -4.27
C TYR A 92 4.86 -8.52 -3.55
N LEU A 93 4.90 -8.84 -2.24
CA LEU A 93 6.08 -8.76 -1.38
C LEU A 93 6.61 -10.14 -0.97
N ILE A 94 6.60 -11.08 -1.90
CA ILE A 94 7.03 -12.48 -1.69
C ILE A 94 8.57 -12.60 -1.73
#